data_AF-A0A955GUQ5-F1
#
_entry.id   AF-A0A955GUQ5-F1
#
_cell.length_a   1.000
_cell.length_b   1.000
_cell.length_c   1.000
_cell.angle_alpha   90.00
_cell.angle_beta   90.00
_cell.angle_gamma   90.00
#
_symmetry.space_group_name_H-M   'P 1'
#
loop_
_entity.id
_entity.type
_entity.pdbx_description
1 polymer ?
#
loop_
_entity_poly.entity_id
_entity_poly.type
_entity_poly.pdbx_seq_one_letter_code
_entity_poly.pdbx_strand_id
1 'polypeptide(L)'
;RMNDDELHALFYGYGYEPHFVDAYTEADVHAKMMEVMDGAIEAIRFTQHCAREGTLHENPRFPMIILRTPKGWNSIDYIGEKKIEDNHYSHQVIADQAKHDAGQLAQLEAWLRSYKFEELWNGKKFDDDVQSLIPREGRRMGDNPHAHGGAPHYKPLKLPKVEDYANLGTCNLDDPICGTESGMEKIGAFLRDIMKLNAAERNVRLMSPDETYSNKMNAVFECTSRAFVWPHKDWDQDLAWDGRVLEMLSEHSLQGLLQGYVLTGRHGVFVSYEAFVQIVASMADQYAKFLKIARSVSWRGDIPSFNYILTSGAWRQEHNGFSHQNPGFIDGVLQRQGCFTNVYFPADANTAVVAFSRMMASKNEINVLVGSKRPLPVWRTPEEAKKDIEEGVSIWDFASDVDPSVVFSA
;
A
#
# COMPACT_ATOMS: atom_id res chain seq x y z
N ARG A 1 -4.64 -12.90 -30.04
CA ARG A 1 -5.27 -12.17 -28.91
C ARG A 1 -6.44 -13.04 -28.46
N MET A 2 -6.75 -13.12 -27.16
CA MET A 2 -7.98 -13.79 -26.72
C MET A 2 -9.18 -13.14 -27.41
N ASN A 3 -10.15 -13.95 -27.82
CA ASN A 3 -11.41 -13.46 -28.38
C ASN A 3 -12.33 -12.89 -27.30
N ASP A 4 -13.47 -12.34 -27.70
CA ASP A 4 -14.40 -11.65 -26.80
C ASP A 4 -15.00 -12.62 -25.77
N ASP A 5 -15.36 -13.84 -26.19
CA ASP A 5 -15.91 -14.86 -25.30
C ASP A 5 -14.89 -15.29 -24.23
N GLU A 6 -13.63 -15.47 -24.61
CA GLU A 6 -12.53 -15.81 -23.70
C GLU A 6 -12.29 -14.71 -22.66
N LEU A 7 -12.23 -13.44 -23.09
CA LEU A 7 -12.04 -12.30 -22.17
C LEU A 7 -13.27 -12.07 -21.28
N HIS A 8 -14.47 -12.22 -21.85
CA HIS A 8 -15.70 -12.11 -21.09
C HIS A 8 -15.73 -13.19 -20.00
N ALA A 9 -15.50 -14.46 -20.35
CA ALA A 9 -15.47 -15.57 -19.39
C ALA A 9 -14.43 -15.36 -18.28
N LEU A 10 -13.23 -14.86 -18.62
CA LEU A 10 -12.18 -14.57 -17.65
C LEU A 10 -12.61 -13.54 -16.60
N PHE A 11 -13.01 -12.34 -17.03
CA PHE A 11 -13.34 -11.25 -16.11
C PHE A 11 -14.68 -11.46 -15.41
N TYR A 12 -15.64 -12.08 -16.09
CA TYR A 12 -16.87 -12.54 -15.47
C TYR A 12 -16.58 -13.59 -14.38
N GLY A 13 -15.64 -14.51 -14.61
CA GLY A 13 -15.18 -15.46 -13.60
C GLY A 13 -14.56 -14.80 -12.36
N TYR A 14 -13.89 -13.66 -12.52
CA TYR A 14 -13.35 -12.85 -11.42
C TYR A 14 -14.38 -11.98 -10.70
N GLY A 15 -15.64 -11.98 -11.14
CA GLY A 15 -16.73 -11.22 -10.51
C GLY A 15 -16.92 -9.81 -11.08
N TYR A 16 -16.40 -9.53 -12.28
CA TYR A 16 -16.70 -8.29 -12.99
C TYR A 16 -17.87 -8.45 -13.97
N GLU A 17 -18.39 -7.32 -14.43
CA GLU A 17 -19.27 -7.21 -15.61
C GLU A 17 -18.45 -6.59 -16.76
N PRO A 18 -17.99 -7.38 -17.75
CA PRO A 18 -17.11 -6.88 -18.80
C PRO A 18 -17.86 -6.13 -19.90
N HIS A 19 -17.43 -4.91 -20.20
CA HIS A 19 -17.94 -4.10 -21.31
C HIS A 19 -16.82 -3.86 -22.33
N PHE A 20 -17.10 -4.07 -23.61
CA PHE A 20 -16.13 -3.87 -24.69
C PHE A 20 -16.28 -2.48 -25.31
N VAL A 21 -15.15 -1.82 -25.55
CA VAL A 21 -15.03 -0.61 -26.37
C VAL A 21 -13.89 -0.87 -27.35
N ASP A 22 -14.21 -1.07 -28.63
CA ASP A 22 -13.27 -1.59 -29.62
C ASP A 22 -13.16 -0.66 -30.85
N ALA A 23 -12.07 0.11 -30.90
CA ALA A 23 -11.81 1.07 -31.97
C ALA A 23 -11.64 0.43 -33.37
N TYR A 24 -11.45 -0.89 -33.46
CA TYR A 24 -11.31 -1.59 -34.75
C TYR A 24 -12.66 -1.96 -35.37
N THR A 25 -13.73 -1.96 -34.58
CA THR A 25 -15.07 -2.41 -35.02
C THR A 25 -16.14 -1.33 -34.86
N GLU A 26 -15.98 -0.44 -33.89
CA GLU A 26 -16.91 0.64 -33.64
C GLU A 26 -16.77 1.76 -34.69
N ALA A 27 -17.90 2.20 -35.24
CA ALA A 27 -17.93 3.32 -36.19
C ALA A 27 -17.57 4.65 -35.51
N ASP A 28 -17.97 4.80 -34.23
CA ASP A 28 -17.61 5.93 -33.37
C ASP A 28 -17.28 5.40 -31.96
N VAL A 29 -15.99 5.21 -31.73
CA VAL A 29 -15.43 4.75 -30.46
C VAL A 29 -15.69 5.73 -29.30
N HIS A 30 -15.82 7.04 -29.57
CA HIS A 30 -16.08 8.03 -28.54
C HIS A 30 -17.52 7.91 -28.06
N ALA A 31 -18.48 7.80 -28.99
CA ALA A 31 -19.87 7.52 -28.67
C ALA A 31 -20.01 6.23 -27.85
N LYS A 32 -19.31 5.16 -28.26
CA LYS A 32 -19.33 3.89 -27.53
C LYS A 32 -18.75 4.01 -26.13
N MET A 33 -17.62 4.70 -25.97
CA MET A 33 -16.99 4.89 -24.68
C MET A 33 -17.88 5.71 -23.73
N MET A 34 -18.58 6.74 -24.24
CA MET A 34 -19.55 7.52 -23.44
C MET A 34 -20.69 6.64 -22.93
N GLU A 35 -21.33 5.87 -23.81
CA GLU A 35 -22.41 4.94 -23.45
C GLU A 35 -21.97 3.96 -22.34
N VAL A 36 -20.80 3.33 -22.53
CA VAL A 36 -20.28 2.34 -21.58
C VAL A 36 -19.89 2.97 -20.25
N MET A 37 -19.26 4.15 -20.26
CA MET A 37 -18.90 4.85 -19.01
C MET A 37 -20.13 5.28 -18.22
N ASP A 38 -21.15 5.83 -18.87
CA ASP A 38 -22.39 6.26 -18.19
C ASP A 38 -23.09 5.05 -17.55
N GLY A 39 -23.26 3.96 -18.29
CA GLY A 39 -23.83 2.72 -17.77
C GLY A 39 -23.01 2.13 -16.60
N ALA A 40 -21.68 2.14 -16.70
CA ALA A 40 -20.80 1.69 -15.63
C ALA A 40 -20.96 2.53 -14.35
N ILE A 41 -21.01 3.86 -14.47
CA ILE A 41 -21.19 4.75 -13.31
C ILE A 41 -22.57 4.59 -12.68
N GLU A 42 -23.62 4.41 -13.49
CA GLU A 42 -24.97 4.12 -12.99
C GLU A 42 -25.01 2.79 -12.22
N ALA A 43 -24.42 1.72 -12.77
CA ALA A 43 -24.34 0.42 -12.11
C ALA A 43 -23.57 0.50 -10.77
N ILE A 44 -22.45 1.24 -10.73
CA ILE A 44 -21.69 1.48 -9.49
C ILE A 44 -22.55 2.23 -8.47
N ARG A 45 -23.25 3.29 -8.88
CA ARG A 45 -24.11 4.09 -7.97
C ARG A 45 -25.29 3.28 -7.46
N PHE A 46 -25.93 2.48 -8.30
CA PHE A 46 -27.01 1.60 -7.92
C PHE A 46 -26.55 0.56 -6.89
N THR A 47 -25.39 -0.08 -7.14
CA THR A 47 -24.77 -1.00 -6.18
C THR A 47 -24.48 -0.32 -4.84
N GLN A 48 -23.89 0.87 -4.87
CA GLN A 48 -23.62 1.64 -3.65
C GLN A 48 -24.89 2.02 -2.89
N HIS A 49 -25.97 2.35 -3.61
CA HIS A 49 -27.28 2.63 -3.00
C HIS A 49 -27.82 1.39 -2.29
N CYS A 50 -27.88 0.24 -2.99
CA CYS A 50 -28.34 -1.02 -2.39
C CYS A 50 -27.51 -1.42 -1.17
N ALA A 51 -26.18 -1.26 -1.23
CA ALA A 51 -25.30 -1.55 -0.11
C ALA A 51 -25.56 -0.64 1.11
N ARG A 52 -25.87 0.64 0.89
CA ARG A 52 -26.18 1.62 1.96
C ARG A 52 -27.57 1.41 2.57
N GLU A 53 -28.54 0.95 1.77
CA GLU A 53 -29.89 0.60 2.23
C GLU A 53 -29.98 -0.82 2.81
N GLY A 54 -28.91 -1.62 2.73
CA GLY A 54 -28.89 -3.00 3.23
C GLY A 54 -29.70 -3.99 2.38
N THR A 55 -29.99 -3.65 1.13
CA THR A 55 -30.77 -4.46 0.18
C THR A 55 -29.91 -5.19 -0.84
N LEU A 56 -28.58 -5.11 -0.70
CA LEU A 56 -27.65 -5.87 -1.54
C LEU A 56 -27.61 -7.33 -1.08
N HIS A 57 -28.26 -8.21 -1.84
CA HIS A 57 -28.41 -9.63 -1.49
C HIS A 57 -27.31 -10.55 -2.04
N GLU A 58 -26.65 -10.13 -3.11
CA GLU A 58 -25.60 -10.90 -3.80
C GLU A 58 -24.36 -10.03 -3.99
N ASN A 59 -23.23 -10.68 -4.26
CA ASN A 59 -22.02 -9.98 -4.65
C ASN A 59 -22.25 -9.22 -5.95
N PRO A 60 -22.09 -7.89 -5.96
CA PRO A 60 -22.28 -7.12 -7.17
C PRO A 60 -21.16 -7.40 -8.15
N ARG A 61 -21.50 -7.46 -9.42
CA ARG A 61 -20.52 -7.48 -10.50
C ARG A 61 -20.14 -6.05 -10.85
N PHE A 62 -18.95 -5.64 -10.44
CA PHE A 62 -18.48 -4.31 -10.76
C PHE A 62 -18.20 -4.20 -12.27
N PRO A 63 -18.60 -3.10 -12.93
CA PRO A 63 -18.32 -2.92 -14.35
C PRO A 63 -16.82 -2.80 -14.58
N MET A 64 -16.34 -3.41 -15.66
CA MET A 64 -14.95 -3.33 -16.11
C MET A 64 -14.93 -3.10 -17.61
N ILE A 65 -14.07 -2.18 -18.08
CA ILE A 65 -14.03 -1.80 -19.49
C ILE A 65 -12.81 -2.43 -20.15
N ILE A 66 -13.05 -3.26 -21.16
CA ILE A 66 -12.04 -3.79 -22.07
C ILE A 66 -11.91 -2.81 -23.24
N LEU A 67 -10.97 -1.87 -23.12
CA LEU A 67 -10.66 -0.90 -24.15
C LEU A 67 -9.62 -1.46 -25.14
N ARG A 68 -10.02 -1.65 -26.39
CA ARG A 68 -9.14 -2.08 -27.49
C ARG A 68 -8.90 -0.93 -28.45
N THR A 69 -7.68 -0.42 -28.45
CA THR A 69 -7.24 0.66 -29.32
C THR A 69 -5.87 0.35 -29.93
N PRO A 70 -5.55 0.90 -31.10
CA PRO A 70 -4.20 0.86 -31.66
C PRO A 70 -3.16 1.41 -30.67
N LYS A 71 -2.06 0.69 -30.48
CA LYS A 71 -0.92 1.26 -29.72
C LYS A 71 -0.29 2.39 -30.55
N GLY A 72 -0.12 3.57 -29.94
CA GLY A 72 0.32 4.76 -30.68
C GLY A 72 -0.75 5.29 -31.64
N TRP A 73 -2.02 5.19 -31.26
CA TRP A 73 -3.15 5.59 -32.10
C TRP A 73 -3.05 7.03 -32.61
N ASN A 74 -3.38 7.24 -33.88
CA ASN A 74 -3.26 8.51 -34.60
C ASN A 74 -1.82 9.03 -34.66
N SER A 75 -0.84 8.12 -34.73
CA SER A 75 0.57 8.45 -34.96
C SER A 75 0.98 8.26 -36.41
N ILE A 76 2.27 8.01 -36.66
CA ILE A 76 2.79 7.72 -37.99
C ILE A 76 2.48 6.25 -38.31
N ASP A 77 1.89 5.98 -39.46
CA ASP A 77 1.55 4.60 -39.87
C ASP A 77 2.81 3.75 -40.11
N TYR A 78 3.76 4.29 -40.89
CA TYR A 78 4.98 3.60 -41.32
C TYR A 78 6.21 4.52 -41.34
N ILE A 79 7.37 3.97 -40.96
CA ILE A 79 8.69 4.55 -41.22
C ILE A 79 9.49 3.51 -42.01
N GLY A 80 9.73 3.80 -43.29
CA GLY A 80 10.21 2.80 -44.24
C GLY A 80 9.24 1.61 -44.33
N GLU A 81 9.74 0.40 -44.12
CA GLU A 81 8.93 -0.83 -44.13
C GLU A 81 8.31 -1.17 -42.76
N LYS A 82 8.66 -0.42 -41.70
CA LYS A 82 8.21 -0.72 -40.34
C LYS A 82 6.84 -0.10 -40.09
N LYS A 83 5.82 -0.94 -39.83
CA LYS A 83 4.51 -0.49 -39.28
C LYS A 83 4.72 0.03 -37.86
N ILE A 84 4.45 1.31 -37.62
CA ILE A 84 4.69 1.98 -36.34
C ILE A 84 3.43 1.98 -35.47
N GLU A 85 2.35 2.63 -35.93
CA GLU A 85 1.04 2.56 -35.27
C GLU A 85 0.55 1.11 -35.19
N ASP A 86 -0.17 0.77 -34.12
CA ASP A 86 -0.69 -0.57 -33.84
C ASP A 86 0.43 -1.63 -33.71
N ASN A 87 1.64 -1.19 -33.39
CA ASN A 87 2.81 -2.06 -33.26
C ASN A 87 3.71 -1.67 -32.09
N HIS A 88 4.60 -2.56 -31.68
CA HIS A 88 5.56 -2.34 -30.60
C HIS A 88 6.54 -1.19 -30.88
N TYR A 89 6.78 -0.84 -32.14
CA TYR A 89 7.64 0.29 -32.51
C TYR A 89 7.10 1.66 -32.04
N SER A 90 5.81 1.77 -31.74
CA SER A 90 5.22 2.97 -31.12
C SER A 90 5.53 3.15 -29.62
N HIS A 91 6.32 2.26 -28.99
CA HIS A 91 6.46 2.24 -27.53
C HIS A 91 7.29 3.38 -26.94
N GLN A 92 8.43 3.72 -27.54
CA GLN A 92 9.35 4.73 -27.01
C GLN A 92 9.25 6.02 -27.84
N VAL A 93 10.28 6.33 -28.62
CA VAL A 93 10.33 7.52 -29.45
C VAL A 93 10.05 7.12 -30.89
N ILE A 94 8.94 7.62 -31.43
CA ILE A 94 8.62 7.52 -32.86
C ILE A 94 9.42 8.60 -33.60
N ALA A 95 9.90 8.29 -34.81
CA ALA A 95 10.74 9.18 -35.61
C ALA A 95 12.00 9.66 -34.87
N ASP A 96 12.71 8.71 -34.25
CA ASP A 96 13.90 8.95 -33.43
C ASP A 96 15.07 9.60 -34.20
N GLN A 97 15.05 9.54 -35.53
CA GLN A 97 16.05 10.18 -36.40
C GLN A 97 15.60 11.52 -36.97
N ALA A 98 14.47 12.09 -36.54
CA ALA A 98 13.95 13.38 -37.07
C ALA A 98 14.95 14.54 -36.99
N LYS A 99 15.95 14.47 -36.10
CA LYS A 99 17.03 15.48 -36.02
C LYS A 99 18.03 15.40 -37.19
N HIS A 100 18.21 14.23 -37.78
CA HIS A 100 19.27 13.93 -38.74
C HIS A 100 18.75 13.43 -40.10
N ASP A 101 17.48 13.02 -40.17
CA ASP A 101 16.81 12.53 -41.36
C ASP A 101 15.64 13.47 -41.72
N ALA A 102 15.75 14.13 -42.88
CA ALA A 102 14.74 15.08 -43.34
C ALA A 102 13.40 14.42 -43.69
N GLY A 103 13.39 13.15 -44.07
CA GLY A 103 12.17 12.38 -44.34
C GLY A 103 11.41 12.09 -43.06
N GLN A 104 12.11 11.60 -42.02
CA GLN A 104 11.48 11.40 -40.71
C GLN A 104 11.04 12.73 -40.08
N LEU A 105 11.80 13.81 -40.27
CA LEU A 105 11.39 15.15 -39.83
C LEU A 105 10.07 15.57 -40.48
N ALA A 106 9.93 15.36 -41.78
CA ALA A 106 8.69 15.66 -42.51
C ALA A 106 7.52 14.80 -42.01
N GLN A 107 7.75 13.51 -41.72
CA GLN A 107 6.72 12.64 -41.14
C GLN A 107 6.31 13.09 -39.73
N LEU A 108 7.27 13.50 -38.88
CA LEU A 108 6.99 14.05 -37.55
C LEU A 108 6.18 15.35 -37.65
N GLU A 109 6.57 16.26 -38.56
CA GLU A 109 5.82 17.49 -38.79
C GLU A 109 4.38 17.19 -39.25
N ALA A 110 4.21 16.31 -40.23
CA ALA A 110 2.89 15.92 -40.73
C ALA A 110 2.01 15.33 -39.62
N TRP A 111 2.59 14.45 -38.79
CA TRP A 111 1.89 13.89 -37.63
C TRP A 111 1.46 14.99 -36.64
N LEU A 112 2.35 15.89 -36.23
CA LEU A 112 2.01 16.96 -35.29
C LEU A 112 0.94 17.91 -35.86
N ARG A 113 1.02 18.23 -37.16
CA ARG A 113 0.01 19.05 -37.85
C ARG A 113 -1.35 18.36 -37.99
N SER A 114 -1.40 17.03 -37.98
CA SER A 114 -2.66 16.29 -38.08
C SER A 114 -3.63 16.58 -36.93
N TYR A 115 -3.11 16.98 -35.77
CA TYR A 115 -3.92 17.38 -34.61
C TYR A 115 -4.51 18.79 -34.73
N LYS A 116 -4.14 19.57 -35.75
CA LYS A 116 -4.62 20.93 -36.01
C LYS A 116 -4.61 21.83 -34.77
N PHE A 117 -3.49 21.80 -34.04
CA PHE A 117 -3.36 22.50 -32.76
C PHE A 117 -3.62 24.01 -32.86
N GLU A 118 -3.39 24.60 -34.03
CA GLU A 118 -3.70 25.99 -34.37
C GLU A 118 -5.20 26.33 -34.34
N GLU A 119 -6.09 25.34 -34.50
CA GLU A 119 -7.53 25.51 -34.35
C GLU A 119 -7.94 25.51 -32.86
N LEU A 120 -7.16 24.83 -32.02
CA LEU A 120 -7.48 24.59 -30.60
C LEU A 120 -6.82 25.61 -29.64
N TRP A 121 -5.70 26.23 -30.03
CA TRP A 121 -4.89 27.10 -29.16
C TRP A 121 -4.48 28.40 -29.84
N ASN A 122 -4.78 29.53 -29.22
CA ASN A 122 -4.54 30.86 -29.79
C ASN A 122 -3.20 31.52 -29.37
N GLY A 123 -2.30 30.78 -28.72
CA GLY A 123 -1.06 31.32 -28.15
C GLY A 123 -1.14 31.67 -26.66
N LYS A 124 -2.34 31.78 -26.09
CA LYS A 124 -2.57 32.12 -24.67
C LYS A 124 -3.54 31.20 -23.94
N LYS A 125 -4.58 30.72 -24.63
CA LYS A 125 -5.58 29.81 -24.08
C LYS A 125 -6.08 28.83 -25.14
N PHE A 126 -6.58 27.69 -24.67
CA PHE A 126 -7.38 26.79 -25.49
C PHE A 126 -8.72 27.45 -25.83
N ASP A 127 -9.37 26.99 -26.90
CA ASP A 127 -10.72 27.39 -27.25
C ASP A 127 -11.74 27.06 -26.13
N ASP A 128 -12.95 27.60 -26.28
CA ASP A 128 -13.96 27.50 -25.24
C ASP A 128 -14.57 26.07 -25.17
N ASP A 129 -14.54 25.30 -26.27
CA ASP A 129 -15.03 23.92 -26.30
C ASP A 129 -14.11 23.00 -25.47
N VAL A 130 -12.80 23.08 -25.67
CA VAL A 130 -11.81 22.36 -24.86
C VAL A 130 -11.90 22.77 -23.39
N GLN A 131 -12.06 24.07 -23.10
CA GLN A 131 -12.21 24.54 -21.73
C GLN A 131 -13.48 24.04 -21.05
N SER A 132 -14.57 23.87 -21.81
CA SER A 132 -15.84 23.34 -21.29
C SER A 132 -15.73 21.92 -20.76
N LEU A 133 -14.76 21.13 -21.26
CA LEU A 133 -14.52 19.75 -20.86
C LEU A 133 -13.76 19.62 -19.52
N ILE A 134 -13.14 20.70 -19.03
CA ILE A 134 -12.33 20.66 -17.82
C ILE A 134 -13.25 20.70 -16.59
N PRO A 135 -13.16 19.71 -15.67
CA PRO A 135 -13.95 19.75 -14.45
C PRO A 135 -13.67 20.99 -13.60
N ARG A 136 -14.67 21.40 -12.82
CA ARG A 136 -14.52 22.47 -11.81
C ARG A 136 -13.42 22.11 -10.81
N GLU A 137 -12.85 23.14 -10.20
CA GLU A 137 -11.83 22.98 -9.14
C GLU A 137 -12.28 22.01 -8.04
N GLY A 138 -11.34 21.17 -7.58
CA GLY A 138 -11.59 20.12 -6.58
C GLY A 138 -12.32 18.88 -7.13
N ARG A 139 -12.68 18.88 -8.42
CA ARG A 139 -13.20 17.70 -9.14
C ARG A 139 -12.25 17.24 -10.25
N ARG A 140 -11.12 17.91 -10.45
CA ARG A 140 -10.11 17.49 -11.43
C ARG A 140 -9.29 16.37 -10.83
N MET A 141 -8.84 15.42 -11.65
CA MET A 141 -8.04 14.30 -11.13
C MET A 141 -6.72 14.80 -10.50
N GLY A 142 -6.11 15.85 -11.07
CA GLY A 142 -4.86 16.43 -10.57
C GLY A 142 -5.00 17.32 -9.32
N ASP A 143 -6.19 17.85 -9.04
CA ASP A 143 -6.46 18.71 -7.86
C ASP A 143 -7.32 18.02 -6.79
N ASN A 144 -7.53 16.70 -6.91
CA ASN A 144 -8.28 15.93 -5.93
C ASN A 144 -7.45 15.79 -4.63
N PRO A 145 -8.00 16.16 -3.45
CA PRO A 145 -7.26 16.13 -2.19
C PRO A 145 -6.78 14.72 -1.79
N HIS A 146 -7.42 13.65 -2.27
CA HIS A 146 -6.95 12.28 -2.06
C HIS A 146 -5.59 12.00 -2.71
N ALA A 147 -5.20 12.77 -3.72
CA ALA A 147 -3.93 12.62 -4.41
C ALA A 147 -2.79 13.44 -3.77
N HIS A 148 -3.06 14.31 -2.79
CA HIS A 148 -2.10 15.33 -2.32
C HIS A 148 -1.44 15.03 -0.98
N GLY A 149 -2.00 14.12 -0.18
CA GLY A 149 -1.60 13.94 1.22
C GLY A 149 -2.07 15.10 2.11
N GLY A 150 -1.78 15.05 3.40
CA GLY A 150 -2.17 16.09 4.34
C GLY A 150 -3.68 16.20 4.57
N ALA A 151 -4.10 17.33 5.15
CA ALA A 151 -5.51 17.59 5.42
C ALA A 151 -6.33 17.67 4.11
N PRO A 152 -7.62 17.29 4.12
CA PRO A 152 -8.41 16.85 5.28
C PRO A 152 -8.33 15.34 5.55
N HIS A 153 -7.65 14.57 4.69
CA HIS A 153 -7.68 13.11 4.74
C HIS A 153 -6.70 12.55 5.76
N TYR A 154 -5.49 13.12 5.84
CA TYR A 154 -4.57 12.81 6.92
C TYR A 154 -5.07 13.40 8.23
N LYS A 155 -5.24 12.52 9.23
CA LYS A 155 -5.55 12.86 10.61
C LYS A 155 -4.62 12.07 11.52
N PRO A 156 -3.86 12.70 12.44
CA PRO A 156 -3.06 11.97 13.44
C PRO A 156 -3.92 10.99 14.24
N LEU A 157 -3.36 9.85 14.59
CA LEU A 157 -4.06 8.85 15.40
C LEU A 157 -4.15 9.30 16.86
N LYS A 158 -5.28 8.99 17.48
CA LYS A 158 -5.39 8.91 18.94
C LYS A 158 -4.72 7.60 19.37
N LEU A 159 -3.58 7.69 20.03
CA LEU A 159 -2.83 6.52 20.52
C LEU A 159 -3.15 6.26 21.99
N PRO A 160 -3.27 4.99 22.41
CA PRO A 160 -3.33 4.66 23.83
C PRO A 160 -1.96 4.91 24.49
N LYS A 161 -1.96 4.95 25.83
CA LYS A 161 -0.73 5.09 26.61
C LYS A 161 0.07 3.78 26.56
N VAL A 162 1.38 3.87 26.34
CA VAL A 162 2.25 2.68 26.24
C VAL A 162 2.38 1.95 27.58
N GLU A 163 2.26 2.70 28.68
CA GLU A 163 2.35 2.22 30.05
C GLU A 163 1.24 1.23 30.40
N ASP A 164 0.07 1.35 29.77
CA ASP A 164 -1.08 0.47 30.00
C ASP A 164 -0.83 -0.97 29.48
N TYR A 165 0.23 -1.17 28.68
CA TYR A 165 0.62 -2.44 28.06
C TYR A 165 1.94 -2.98 28.59
N ALA A 166 2.69 -2.15 29.30
CA ALA A 166 4.02 -2.50 29.72
C ALA A 166 4.01 -3.50 30.87
N ASN A 167 5.00 -4.39 30.89
CA ASN A 167 5.27 -5.24 32.03
C ASN A 167 6.20 -4.49 33.00
N LEU A 168 5.79 -4.41 34.27
CA LEU A 168 6.56 -3.77 35.33
C LEU A 168 7.56 -4.72 36.01
N GLY A 169 7.41 -6.04 35.83
CA GLY A 169 8.37 -7.04 36.26
C GLY A 169 9.45 -7.23 35.20
N THR A 170 10.58 -6.54 35.37
CA THR A 170 11.74 -6.65 34.47
C THR A 170 12.82 -7.54 35.05
N CYS A 171 13.51 -8.25 34.16
CA CYS A 171 14.51 -9.25 34.49
C CYS A 171 15.87 -8.57 34.66
N ASN A 172 16.74 -9.22 35.42
CA ASN A 172 18.10 -8.75 35.66
C ASN A 172 19.05 -9.95 35.70
N LEU A 173 20.33 -9.71 36.04
CA LEU A 173 21.33 -10.77 36.06
C LEU A 173 21.11 -11.80 37.18
N ASP A 174 20.49 -11.40 38.30
CA ASP A 174 20.20 -12.28 39.43
C ASP A 174 18.91 -13.09 39.22
N ASP A 175 17.97 -12.58 38.40
CA ASP A 175 16.75 -13.26 37.95
C ASP A 175 16.53 -13.09 36.44
N PRO A 176 17.23 -13.90 35.61
CA PRO A 176 17.21 -13.74 34.15
C PRO A 176 15.94 -14.28 33.48
N ILE A 177 15.02 -14.89 34.23
CA ILE A 177 13.74 -15.42 33.75
C ILE A 177 12.59 -15.01 34.71
N CYS A 178 12.59 -13.74 35.09
CA CYS A 178 11.61 -13.11 35.99
C CYS A 178 10.16 -13.08 35.46
N GLY A 179 9.95 -13.50 34.21
CA GLY A 179 8.67 -13.51 33.50
C GLY A 179 8.88 -13.62 31.99
N THR A 180 7.82 -13.89 31.23
CA THR A 180 7.88 -13.89 29.77
C THR A 180 6.64 -13.25 29.17
N GLU A 181 6.83 -12.38 28.18
CA GLU A 181 5.74 -11.68 27.47
C GLU A 181 5.96 -11.79 25.96
N SER A 182 4.86 -11.92 25.21
CA SER A 182 4.92 -11.88 23.74
C SER A 182 4.78 -10.44 23.25
N GLY A 183 5.83 -9.91 22.61
CA GLY A 183 5.77 -8.57 22.02
C GLY A 183 4.66 -8.43 20.98
N MET A 184 4.40 -9.47 20.19
CA MET A 184 3.33 -9.45 19.18
C MET A 184 1.93 -9.45 19.81
N GLU A 185 1.69 -10.20 20.90
CA GLU A 185 0.39 -10.17 21.59
C GLU A 185 0.13 -8.79 22.20
N LYS A 186 1.16 -8.15 22.78
CA LYS A 186 1.07 -6.78 23.29
C LYS A 186 0.82 -5.76 22.18
N ILE A 187 1.52 -5.87 21.04
CA ILE A 187 1.28 -5.03 19.86
C ILE A 187 -0.15 -5.24 19.32
N GLY A 188 -0.62 -6.49 19.27
CA GLY A 188 -1.99 -6.82 18.87
C GLY A 188 -3.04 -6.13 19.75
N ALA A 189 -2.85 -6.17 21.07
CA ALA A 189 -3.70 -5.48 22.03
C ALA A 189 -3.62 -3.94 21.89
N PHE A 190 -2.42 -3.40 21.66
CA PHE A 190 -2.22 -1.96 21.42
C PHE A 190 -2.94 -1.51 20.15
N LEU A 191 -2.81 -2.27 19.05
CA LEU A 191 -3.47 -2.00 17.78
C LEU A 191 -4.99 -2.08 17.89
N ARG A 192 -5.54 -3.05 18.65
CA ARG A 192 -6.97 -3.14 18.96
C ARG A 192 -7.47 -1.81 19.55
N ASP A 193 -6.78 -1.24 20.52
CA ASP A 193 -7.25 -0.02 21.16
C ASP A 193 -6.95 1.24 20.34
N ILE A 194 -5.92 1.26 19.50
CA ILE A 194 -5.80 2.26 18.41
C ILE A 194 -7.06 2.21 17.52
N MET A 195 -7.50 1.02 17.09
CA MET A 195 -8.68 0.90 16.22
C MET A 195 -9.95 1.41 16.93
N LYS A 196 -10.12 1.11 18.22
CA LYS A 196 -11.25 1.62 19.02
C LYS A 196 -11.22 3.14 19.16
N LEU A 197 -10.06 3.72 19.51
CA LEU A 197 -9.91 5.17 19.70
C LEU A 197 -10.15 5.97 18.42
N ASN A 198 -9.94 5.35 17.26
CA ASN A 198 -10.09 5.97 15.94
C ASN A 198 -11.27 5.37 15.13
N ALA A 199 -12.25 4.78 15.82
CA ALA A 199 -13.39 4.11 15.18
C ALA A 199 -14.28 5.08 14.40
N ALA A 200 -14.44 6.32 14.89
CA ALA A 200 -15.23 7.35 14.21
C ALA A 200 -14.57 7.79 12.88
N GLU A 201 -13.23 7.86 12.86
CA GLU A 201 -12.45 8.24 11.68
C GLU A 201 -12.27 7.09 10.68
N ARG A 202 -12.46 5.83 11.12
CA ARG A 202 -12.33 4.60 10.31
C ARG A 202 -11.02 4.59 9.49
N ASN A 203 -9.93 5.07 10.07
CA ASN A 203 -8.68 5.39 9.38
C ASN A 203 -7.52 4.46 9.75
N VAL A 204 -7.78 3.27 10.32
CA VAL A 204 -6.76 2.27 10.67
C VAL A 204 -7.10 0.92 10.06
N ARG A 205 -6.12 0.24 9.45
CA ARG A 205 -6.25 -1.15 8.95
C ARG A 205 -5.04 -2.01 9.29
N LEU A 206 -5.30 -3.29 9.50
CA LEU A 206 -4.29 -4.36 9.54
C LEU A 206 -4.37 -5.13 8.22
N MET A 207 -3.22 -5.40 7.62
CA MET A 207 -3.09 -6.23 6.43
C MET A 207 -2.16 -7.41 6.77
N SER A 208 -2.59 -8.64 6.54
CA SER A 208 -1.75 -9.82 6.80
C SER A 208 -2.09 -10.96 5.85
N PRO A 209 -1.10 -11.68 5.28
CA PRO A 209 -1.36 -12.66 4.22
C PRO A 209 -1.86 -14.00 4.77
N ASP A 210 -3.04 -14.01 5.40
CA ASP A 210 -3.63 -15.16 6.10
C ASP A 210 -2.82 -15.58 7.35
N GLU A 211 -2.20 -14.60 8.02
CA GLU A 211 -1.27 -14.85 9.13
C GLU A 211 -1.61 -14.08 10.41
N THR A 212 -2.73 -13.35 10.50
CA THR A 212 -3.05 -12.52 11.68
C THR A 212 -3.05 -13.34 12.96
N TYR A 213 -3.67 -14.53 12.94
CA TYR A 213 -3.66 -15.47 14.06
C TYR A 213 -2.27 -16.05 14.33
N SER A 214 -1.58 -16.51 13.28
CA SER A 214 -0.26 -17.12 13.42
C SER A 214 0.77 -16.15 13.99
N ASN A 215 0.66 -14.87 13.64
CA ASN A 215 1.53 -13.78 14.07
C ASN A 215 1.08 -13.13 15.38
N LYS A 216 0.09 -13.73 16.07
CA LYS A 216 -0.38 -13.31 17.41
C LYS A 216 -0.97 -11.90 17.46
N MET A 217 -1.55 -11.45 16.35
CA MET A 217 -2.19 -10.15 16.21
C MET A 217 -3.71 -10.20 16.44
N ASN A 218 -4.25 -11.35 16.88
CA ASN A 218 -5.68 -11.63 16.92
C ASN A 218 -6.50 -10.84 17.96
N ALA A 219 -5.86 -10.14 18.89
CA ALA A 219 -6.58 -9.26 19.83
C ALA A 219 -7.40 -8.17 19.11
N VAL A 220 -7.03 -7.80 17.88
CA VAL A 220 -7.83 -6.88 17.04
C VAL A 220 -9.25 -7.40 16.80
N PHE A 221 -9.45 -8.72 16.77
CA PHE A 221 -10.76 -9.34 16.52
C PHE A 221 -11.76 -9.15 17.66
N GLU A 222 -11.31 -8.68 18.83
CA GLU A 222 -12.20 -8.25 19.92
C GLU A 222 -12.99 -6.98 19.58
N CYS A 223 -12.60 -6.22 18.54
CA CYS A 223 -13.24 -4.97 18.16
C CYS A 223 -13.57 -4.85 16.66
N THR A 224 -13.13 -5.81 15.85
CA THR A 224 -13.35 -5.81 14.40
C THR A 224 -13.30 -7.23 13.83
N SER A 225 -13.41 -7.35 12.52
CA SER A 225 -13.36 -8.63 11.80
C SER A 225 -12.45 -8.51 10.58
N ARG A 226 -12.19 -9.65 9.95
CA ARG A 226 -11.64 -9.78 8.60
C ARG A 226 -12.71 -9.35 7.61
N ALA A 227 -12.37 -8.36 6.79
CA ALA A 227 -13.24 -7.88 5.72
C ALA A 227 -13.28 -8.93 4.60
N PHE A 228 -14.44 -9.56 4.40
CA PHE A 228 -14.65 -10.55 3.37
C PHE A 228 -16.09 -10.46 2.87
N VAL A 229 -16.25 -10.07 1.61
CA VAL A 229 -17.57 -9.75 1.02
C VAL A 229 -18.28 -10.98 0.44
N TRP A 230 -17.59 -12.10 0.27
CA TRP A 230 -18.17 -13.34 -0.26
C TRP A 230 -19.04 -14.07 0.77
N PRO A 231 -19.83 -15.09 0.35
CA PRO A 231 -20.72 -15.83 1.25
C PRO A 231 -19.99 -16.38 2.47
N HIS A 232 -20.58 -16.18 3.65
CA HIS A 232 -20.10 -16.73 4.91
C HIS A 232 -20.74 -18.08 5.20
N LYS A 233 -20.02 -18.91 5.93
CA LYS A 233 -20.50 -20.17 6.52
C LYS A 233 -20.54 -20.05 8.04
N ASP A 234 -21.37 -20.86 8.69
CA ASP A 234 -21.55 -20.80 10.15
C ASP A 234 -20.27 -21.12 10.95
N TRP A 235 -19.29 -21.76 10.32
CA TRP A 235 -17.97 -22.07 10.91
C TRP A 235 -16.88 -21.05 10.58
N ASP A 236 -17.19 -20.02 9.77
CA ASP A 236 -16.25 -18.95 9.47
C ASP A 236 -16.11 -18.04 10.70
N GLN A 237 -14.90 -17.95 11.25
CA GLN A 237 -14.61 -17.15 12.43
C GLN A 237 -14.24 -15.71 12.04
N ASP A 238 -14.58 -14.70 12.87
CA ASP A 238 -14.18 -13.28 12.74
C ASP A 238 -14.20 -12.71 11.32
N LEU A 239 -15.18 -13.10 10.51
CA LEU A 239 -15.37 -12.65 9.15
C LEU A 239 -16.64 -11.79 9.08
N ALA A 240 -16.55 -10.66 8.41
CA ALA A 240 -17.68 -9.75 8.22
C ALA A 240 -17.54 -8.98 6.91
N TRP A 241 -18.66 -8.48 6.38
CA TRP A 241 -18.65 -7.61 5.20
C TRP A 241 -17.96 -6.26 5.44
N ASP A 242 -18.03 -5.70 6.67
CA ASP A 242 -17.19 -4.58 7.11
C ASP A 242 -16.22 -5.04 8.21
N GLY A 243 -14.93 -5.09 7.86
CA GLY A 243 -13.84 -5.38 8.78
C GLY A 243 -12.72 -4.36 8.66
N ARG A 244 -11.84 -4.28 9.67
CA ARG A 244 -10.61 -3.46 9.65
C ARG A 244 -9.35 -4.30 9.42
N VAL A 245 -9.45 -5.63 9.42
CA VAL A 245 -8.39 -6.54 8.98
C VAL A 245 -8.67 -6.96 7.54
N LEU A 246 -7.67 -6.93 6.66
CA LEU A 246 -7.74 -7.60 5.36
C LEU A 246 -6.73 -8.74 5.33
N GLU A 247 -7.20 -9.89 4.89
CA GLU A 247 -6.36 -11.04 4.62
C GLU A 247 -6.64 -11.57 3.22
N MET A 248 -5.55 -12.00 2.58
CA MET A 248 -5.50 -12.66 1.30
C MET A 248 -4.13 -13.30 1.23
N LEU A 249 -4.00 -14.53 0.74
CA LEU A 249 -2.70 -15.18 0.57
C LEU A 249 -1.96 -14.58 -0.65
N SER A 250 -1.58 -13.31 -0.52
CA SER A 250 -0.88 -12.49 -1.51
C SER A 250 -0.30 -11.26 -0.83
N GLU A 251 1.00 -11.29 -0.57
CA GLU A 251 1.76 -10.16 -0.03
C GLU A 251 1.65 -8.97 -0.98
N HIS A 252 1.73 -9.20 -2.29
CA HIS A 252 1.60 -8.16 -3.31
C HIS A 252 0.28 -7.38 -3.18
N SER A 253 -0.85 -8.09 -3.11
CA SER A 253 -2.17 -7.47 -3.08
C SER A 253 -2.35 -6.65 -1.81
N LEU A 254 -1.99 -7.22 -0.65
CA LEU A 254 -2.14 -6.57 0.64
C LEU A 254 -1.20 -5.36 0.80
N GLN A 255 0.05 -5.49 0.37
CA GLN A 255 1.01 -4.40 0.38
C GLN A 255 0.56 -3.26 -0.54
N GLY A 256 0.11 -3.58 -1.76
CA GLY A 256 -0.38 -2.58 -2.72
C GLY A 256 -1.65 -1.87 -2.22
N LEU A 257 -2.59 -2.61 -1.64
CA LEU A 257 -3.77 -2.04 -0.98
C LEU A 257 -3.38 -1.10 0.17
N LEU A 258 -2.38 -1.48 0.98
CA LEU A 258 -1.88 -0.62 2.05
C LEU A 258 -1.21 0.65 1.51
N GLN A 259 -0.45 0.57 0.41
CA GLN A 259 0.14 1.77 -0.21
C GLN A 259 -0.96 2.74 -0.61
N GLY A 260 -2.00 2.28 -1.31
CA GLY A 260 -3.15 3.12 -1.66
C GLY A 260 -3.84 3.71 -0.43
N TYR A 261 -4.00 2.91 0.63
CA TYR A 261 -4.59 3.32 1.90
C TYR A 261 -3.81 4.44 2.59
N VAL A 262 -2.48 4.31 2.62
CA VAL A 262 -1.55 5.28 3.22
C VAL A 262 -1.43 6.54 2.40
N LEU A 263 -1.27 6.41 1.08
CA LEU A 263 -1.18 7.55 0.15
C LEU A 263 -2.44 8.41 0.15
N THR A 264 -3.59 7.84 0.51
CA THR A 264 -4.87 8.55 0.68
C THR A 264 -5.14 9.02 2.10
N GLY A 265 -4.10 9.06 2.96
CA GLY A 265 -4.09 9.74 4.26
C GLY A 265 -4.47 8.87 5.47
N ARG A 266 -4.65 7.56 5.31
CA ARG A 266 -5.05 6.65 6.40
C ARG A 266 -3.90 5.75 6.86
N HIS A 267 -4.02 5.18 8.05
CA HIS A 267 -2.94 4.47 8.74
C HIS A 267 -3.09 2.96 8.64
N GLY A 268 -1.98 2.25 8.57
CA GLY A 268 -2.06 0.81 8.71
C GLY A 268 -0.72 0.15 8.90
N VAL A 269 -0.78 -1.16 9.08
CA VAL A 269 0.38 -2.01 9.29
C VAL A 269 0.23 -3.27 8.44
N PHE A 270 1.34 -3.68 7.81
CA PHE A 270 1.46 -4.93 7.10
C PHE A 270 2.28 -5.91 7.94
N VAL A 271 1.65 -7.01 8.36
CA VAL A 271 2.25 -8.03 9.21
C VAL A 271 2.43 -9.30 8.40
N SER A 272 3.67 -9.78 8.31
CA SER A 272 4.02 -10.95 7.51
C SER A 272 5.10 -11.77 8.22
N TYR A 273 5.20 -13.05 7.86
CA TYR A 273 6.39 -13.84 8.13
C TYR A 273 7.62 -13.17 7.51
N GLU A 274 8.71 -13.13 8.27
CA GLU A 274 9.96 -12.46 7.87
C GLU A 274 10.48 -12.94 6.51
N ALA A 275 10.42 -14.25 6.26
CA ALA A 275 10.94 -14.80 5.01
C ALA A 275 10.12 -14.40 3.76
N PHE A 276 8.82 -14.18 3.92
CA PHE A 276 7.91 -13.94 2.81
C PHE A 276 7.68 -12.47 2.52
N VAL A 277 7.98 -11.56 3.45
CA VAL A 277 7.97 -10.12 3.14
C VAL A 277 8.95 -9.78 2.00
N GLN A 278 9.96 -10.63 1.75
CA GLN A 278 10.88 -10.49 0.62
C GLN A 278 10.17 -10.52 -0.73
N ILE A 279 8.99 -11.16 -0.83
CA ILE A 279 8.16 -11.19 -2.04
C ILE A 279 7.82 -9.76 -2.51
N VAL A 280 7.64 -8.83 -1.58
CA VAL A 280 7.28 -7.42 -1.86
C VAL A 280 8.46 -6.45 -1.78
N ALA A 281 9.71 -6.96 -1.77
CA ALA A 281 10.91 -6.11 -1.68
C ALA A 281 10.96 -5.03 -2.77
N SER A 282 10.62 -5.39 -4.01
CA SER A 282 10.58 -4.44 -5.14
C SER A 282 9.46 -3.41 -5.00
N MET A 283 8.32 -3.75 -4.40
CA MET A 283 7.24 -2.79 -4.13
C MET A 283 7.65 -1.79 -3.05
N ALA A 284 8.36 -2.25 -2.02
CA ALA A 284 8.95 -1.38 -1.00
C ALA A 284 10.00 -0.44 -1.62
N ASP A 285 10.80 -0.90 -2.59
CA ASP A 285 11.75 -0.04 -3.32
C ASP A 285 11.06 1.06 -4.12
N GLN A 286 9.96 0.73 -4.82
CA GLN A 286 9.20 1.73 -5.57
C GLN A 286 8.56 2.75 -4.63
N TYR A 287 8.02 2.30 -3.50
CA TYR A 287 7.47 3.21 -2.49
C TYR A 287 8.54 4.12 -1.88
N ALA A 288 9.74 3.60 -1.60
CA ALA A 288 10.87 4.40 -1.11
C ALA A 288 11.31 5.47 -2.13
N LYS A 289 11.37 5.12 -3.42
CA LYS A 289 11.65 6.09 -4.50
C LYS A 289 10.58 7.17 -4.58
N PHE A 290 9.30 6.77 -4.53
CA PHE A 290 8.18 7.71 -4.48
C PHE A 290 8.33 8.66 -3.30
N LEU A 291 8.56 8.13 -2.10
CA LEU A 291 8.64 8.90 -0.87
C LEU A 291 9.83 9.86 -0.87
N LYS A 292 10.99 9.44 -1.38
CA LYS A 292 12.16 10.30 -1.57
C LYS A 292 11.84 11.54 -2.39
N ILE A 293 11.15 11.37 -3.53
CA ILE A 293 10.75 12.50 -4.38
C ILE A 293 9.63 13.30 -3.72
N ALA A 294 8.60 12.65 -3.19
CA ALA A 294 7.48 13.28 -2.50
C ALA A 294 7.92 14.25 -1.40
N ARG A 295 8.92 13.87 -0.59
CA ARG A 295 9.48 14.72 0.48
C ARG A 295 10.20 15.98 -0.02
N SER A 296 10.61 16.01 -1.29
CA SER A 296 11.22 17.20 -1.91
C SER A 296 10.19 18.14 -2.58
N VAL A 297 8.94 17.69 -2.69
CA VAL A 297 7.85 18.43 -3.35
C VAL A 297 7.07 19.23 -2.31
N SER A 298 7.30 20.53 -2.24
CA SER A 298 6.79 21.40 -1.17
C SER A 298 5.25 21.52 -1.07
N TRP A 299 4.53 21.31 -2.18
CA TRP A 299 3.07 21.37 -2.19
C TRP A 299 2.42 20.04 -1.76
N ARG A 300 3.19 18.96 -1.66
CA ARG A 300 2.69 17.66 -1.23
C ARG A 300 2.62 17.60 0.29
N GLY A 301 1.45 17.29 0.83
CA GLY A 301 1.25 17.17 2.27
C GLY A 301 1.80 15.88 2.87
N ASP A 302 1.93 15.87 4.20
CA ASP A 302 2.36 14.69 4.95
C ASP A 302 1.40 13.50 4.76
N ILE A 303 1.95 12.30 4.64
CA ILE A 303 1.21 11.05 4.71
C ILE A 303 1.65 10.23 5.93
N PRO A 304 0.80 9.33 6.46
CA PRO A 304 1.23 8.35 7.45
C PRO A 304 2.43 7.55 6.97
N SER A 305 3.26 7.09 7.90
CA SER A 305 4.34 6.17 7.54
C SER A 305 3.79 4.81 7.09
N PHE A 306 4.55 4.15 6.22
CA PHE A 306 4.27 2.77 5.85
C PHE A 306 4.94 1.84 6.87
N ASN A 307 4.15 1.03 7.56
CA ASN A 307 4.62 0.22 8.67
C ASN A 307 4.59 -1.27 8.32
N TYR A 308 5.75 -1.93 8.43
CA TYR A 308 5.92 -3.37 8.32
C TYR A 308 6.19 -3.96 9.71
N ILE A 309 5.62 -5.12 9.99
CA ILE A 309 6.06 -6.00 11.08
C ILE A 309 6.51 -7.32 10.47
N LEU A 310 7.77 -7.66 10.72
CA LEU A 310 8.35 -8.95 10.38
C LEU A 310 8.35 -9.78 11.65
N THR A 311 7.57 -10.86 11.64
CA THR A 311 7.58 -11.81 12.76
C THR A 311 7.66 -13.23 12.23
N SER A 312 7.57 -14.22 13.12
CA SER A 312 7.92 -15.60 12.77
C SER A 312 9.32 -15.63 12.14
N GLY A 313 10.29 -15.01 12.82
CA GLY A 313 11.63 -14.76 12.28
C GLY A 313 12.45 -16.03 12.06
N ALA A 314 13.53 -15.91 11.29
CA ALA A 314 14.38 -17.00 10.83
C ALA A 314 14.90 -17.91 11.96
N TRP A 315 15.08 -17.37 13.16
CA TRP A 315 15.58 -18.10 14.32
C TRP A 315 14.55 -19.05 14.94
N ARG A 316 13.25 -18.86 14.70
CA ARG A 316 12.14 -19.58 15.38
C ARG A 316 11.03 -19.96 14.39
N GLN A 317 11.36 -20.86 13.46
CA GLN A 317 10.46 -21.42 12.44
C GLN A 317 10.36 -22.95 12.56
N GLU A 318 9.93 -23.43 13.73
CA GLU A 318 10.05 -24.84 14.13
C GLU A 318 9.25 -25.81 13.25
N HIS A 319 8.12 -25.38 12.69
CA HIS A 319 7.26 -26.23 11.85
C HIS A 319 7.59 -26.16 10.36
N ASN A 320 8.43 -25.21 9.94
CA ASN A 320 8.58 -24.85 8.53
C ASN A 320 10.00 -25.04 7.99
N GLY A 321 11.03 -24.80 8.82
CA GLY A 321 12.43 -24.99 8.45
C GLY A 321 12.96 -23.98 7.44
N PHE A 322 13.95 -24.39 6.64
CA PHE A 322 14.83 -23.51 5.86
C PHE A 322 14.12 -22.58 4.86
N SER A 323 13.01 -23.01 4.26
CA SER A 323 12.24 -22.16 3.32
C SER A 323 11.65 -20.90 3.97
N HIS A 324 11.58 -20.87 5.30
CA HIS A 324 11.07 -19.74 6.09
C HIS A 324 12.18 -18.98 6.83
N GLN A 325 13.45 -19.14 6.41
CA GLN A 325 14.59 -18.48 7.02
C GLN A 325 15.25 -17.51 6.03
N ASN A 326 14.71 -16.29 5.95
CA ASN A 326 15.26 -15.25 5.09
C ASN A 326 15.04 -13.84 5.67
N PRO A 327 15.99 -13.28 6.42
CA PRO A 327 15.91 -11.91 6.93
C PRO A 327 16.27 -10.84 5.87
N GLY A 328 16.45 -11.19 4.59
CA GLY A 328 17.02 -10.33 3.55
C GLY A 328 16.24 -9.03 3.26
N PHE A 329 14.96 -8.96 3.62
CA PHE A 329 14.18 -7.73 3.47
C PHE A 329 14.75 -6.58 4.31
N ILE A 330 15.30 -6.90 5.48
CA ILE A 330 15.94 -5.95 6.40
C ILE A 330 17.12 -5.27 5.71
N ASP A 331 18.02 -6.05 5.10
CA ASP A 331 19.17 -5.53 4.35
C ASP A 331 18.71 -4.63 3.20
N GLY A 332 17.70 -5.07 2.45
CA GLY A 332 17.07 -4.25 1.41
C GLY A 332 16.51 -2.91 1.92
N VAL A 333 16.00 -2.85 3.16
CA VAL A 333 15.55 -1.59 3.78
C VAL A 333 16.70 -0.71 4.19
N LEU A 334 17.74 -1.27 4.80
CA LEU A 334 18.89 -0.52 5.30
C LEU A 334 19.78 0.03 4.18
N GLN A 335 19.88 -0.67 3.04
CA GLN A 335 20.62 -0.19 1.87
C GLN A 335 19.95 1.01 1.18
N ARG A 336 18.66 1.28 1.45
CA ARG A 336 17.94 2.40 0.86
C ARG A 336 18.52 3.71 1.38
N GLN A 337 19.05 4.50 0.46
CA GLN A 337 19.63 5.81 0.74
C GLN A 337 18.54 6.79 1.20
N GLY A 338 18.47 7.10 2.51
CA GLY A 338 17.66 8.19 3.03
C GLY A 338 17.42 8.20 4.54
N CYS A 339 17.21 9.38 5.11
CA CYS A 339 16.84 9.60 6.52
C CYS A 339 15.34 9.34 6.82
N PHE A 340 14.74 8.33 6.19
CA PHE A 340 13.29 8.06 6.29
C PHE A 340 12.93 6.57 6.32
N THR A 341 13.93 5.69 6.38
CA THR A 341 13.77 4.25 6.62
C THR A 341 14.24 3.95 8.03
N ASN A 342 13.40 3.30 8.84
CA ASN A 342 13.74 2.92 10.21
C ASN A 342 13.52 1.42 10.39
N VAL A 343 14.47 0.74 11.02
CA VAL A 343 14.36 -0.67 11.38
C VAL A 343 14.52 -0.80 12.89
N TYR A 344 13.54 -1.44 13.53
CA TYR A 344 13.47 -1.65 14.97
C TYR A 344 13.68 -3.12 15.30
N PHE A 345 14.61 -3.40 16.21
CA PHE A 345 14.86 -4.71 16.82
C PHE A 345 14.55 -4.62 18.32
N PRO A 346 13.27 -4.57 18.71
CA PRO A 346 12.91 -4.47 20.12
C PRO A 346 13.44 -5.70 20.89
N ALA A 347 14.22 -5.44 21.94
CA ALA A 347 14.79 -6.50 22.77
C ALA A 347 13.74 -7.30 23.56
N ASP A 348 12.59 -6.68 23.86
CA ASP A 348 11.49 -7.30 24.59
C ASP A 348 10.12 -6.70 24.24
N ALA A 349 9.09 -7.14 24.96
CA ALA A 349 7.71 -6.68 24.76
C ALA A 349 7.50 -5.19 25.09
N ASN A 350 8.21 -4.61 26.06
CA ASN A 350 8.08 -3.19 26.40
C ASN A 350 8.65 -2.32 25.28
N THR A 351 9.86 -2.63 24.82
CA THR A 351 10.49 -1.94 23.69
C THR A 351 9.69 -2.14 22.40
N ALA A 352 9.06 -3.30 22.20
CA ALA A 352 8.20 -3.56 21.04
C ALA A 352 6.96 -2.65 20.98
N VAL A 353 6.28 -2.44 22.12
CA VAL A 353 5.11 -1.54 22.19
C VAL A 353 5.51 -0.09 21.97
N VAL A 354 6.62 0.36 22.57
CA VAL A 354 7.15 1.72 22.38
C VAL A 354 7.52 1.96 20.90
N ALA A 355 8.26 1.03 20.29
CA ALA A 355 8.62 1.10 18.87
C ALA A 355 7.36 1.20 18.01
N PHE A 356 6.38 0.32 18.23
CA PHE A 356 5.14 0.33 17.46
C PHE A 356 4.33 1.61 17.64
N SER A 357 4.27 2.18 18.85
CA SER A 357 3.64 3.47 19.11
C SER A 357 4.29 4.60 18.29
N ARG A 358 5.63 4.67 18.27
CA ARG A 358 6.39 5.63 17.44
C ARG A 358 6.12 5.43 15.95
N MET A 359 6.09 4.19 15.48
CA MET A 359 5.78 3.87 14.08
C MET A 359 4.40 4.39 13.68
N MET A 360 3.37 4.15 14.49
CA MET A 360 2.00 4.57 14.21
C MET A 360 1.79 6.09 14.33
N ALA A 361 2.66 6.80 15.07
CA ALA A 361 2.66 8.27 15.14
C ALA A 361 3.41 8.94 13.98
N SER A 362 4.38 8.25 13.39
CA SER A 362 5.30 8.81 12.41
C SER A 362 4.64 9.13 11.05
N LYS A 363 5.31 9.98 10.28
CA LYS A 363 4.85 10.43 8.95
C LYS A 363 5.99 10.39 7.95
N ASN A 364 5.65 10.15 6.69
CA ASN A 364 6.59 10.17 5.57
C ASN A 364 7.83 9.26 5.77
N GLU A 365 7.66 8.14 6.46
CA GLU A 365 8.72 7.15 6.67
C GLU A 365 8.27 5.75 6.21
N ILE A 366 9.25 4.86 6.12
CA ILE A 366 9.07 3.42 6.02
C ILE A 366 9.65 2.83 7.29
N ASN A 367 8.80 2.20 8.10
CA ASN A 367 9.21 1.59 9.35
C ASN A 367 9.10 0.08 9.26
N VAL A 368 10.09 -0.63 9.80
CA VAL A 368 10.13 -2.09 9.88
C VAL A 368 10.39 -2.48 11.32
N LEU A 369 9.48 -3.20 11.94
CA LEU A 369 9.70 -3.80 13.26
C LEU A 369 9.95 -5.30 13.08
N VAL A 370 11.06 -5.79 13.61
CA VAL A 370 11.40 -7.22 13.62
C VAL A 370 11.11 -7.76 15.01
N GLY A 371 9.99 -8.46 15.16
CA GLY A 371 9.43 -8.84 16.46
C GLY A 371 9.30 -10.34 16.64
N SER A 372 9.66 -10.86 17.81
CA SER A 372 9.32 -12.24 18.19
C SER A 372 7.86 -12.34 18.63
N LYS A 373 7.17 -13.37 18.13
CA LYS A 373 5.80 -13.72 18.58
C LYS A 373 5.76 -14.65 19.80
N ARG A 374 6.92 -15.17 20.22
CA ARG A 374 7.02 -16.05 21.39
C ARG A 374 7.13 -15.21 22.65
N PRO A 375 6.60 -15.69 23.79
CA PRO A 375 6.91 -15.13 25.09
C PRO A 375 8.43 -15.18 25.34
N LEU A 376 9.02 -14.03 25.65
CA LEU A 376 10.44 -13.86 25.98
C LEU A 376 10.59 -13.03 27.26
N PRO A 377 11.74 -13.13 27.96
CA PRO A 377 12.03 -12.26 29.10
C PRO A 377 11.89 -10.78 28.76
N VAL A 378 11.41 -10.00 29.72
CA VAL A 378 11.31 -8.54 29.62
C VAL A 378 12.46 -7.94 30.39
N TRP A 379 13.32 -7.18 29.74
CA TRP A 379 14.57 -6.65 30.31
C TRP A 379 14.49 -5.16 30.63
N ARG A 380 13.66 -4.42 29.90
CA ARG A 380 13.61 -2.96 29.96
C ARG A 380 12.35 -2.50 30.65
N THR A 381 12.52 -1.57 31.59
CA THR A 381 11.40 -0.82 32.16
C THR A 381 10.74 0.03 31.06
N PRO A 382 9.49 0.49 31.25
CA PRO A 382 8.82 1.34 30.26
C PRO A 382 9.61 2.62 29.95
N GLU A 383 10.26 3.21 30.96
CA GLU A 383 11.09 4.41 30.85
C GLU A 383 12.36 4.14 30.04
N GLU A 384 13.03 3.02 30.33
CA GLU A 384 14.20 2.58 29.58
C GLU A 384 13.85 2.25 28.12
N ALA A 385 12.75 1.53 27.89
CA ALA A 385 12.28 1.20 26.55
C ALA A 385 12.02 2.46 25.69
N LYS A 386 11.49 3.54 26.29
CA LYS A 386 11.35 4.84 25.62
C LYS A 386 12.70 5.42 25.25
N LYS A 387 13.64 5.45 26.20
CA LYS A 387 15.01 5.94 25.97
C LYS A 387 15.70 5.14 24.86
N ASP A 388 15.57 3.81 24.86
CA ASP A 388 16.15 2.92 23.86
C ASP A 388 15.65 3.28 22.44
N ILE A 389 14.36 3.59 22.29
CA ILE A 389 13.76 3.96 20.99
C ILE A 389 14.11 5.40 20.58
N GLU A 390 14.26 6.33 21.52
CA GLU A 390 14.65 7.71 21.24
C GLU A 390 16.13 7.83 20.86
N GLU A 391 17.01 7.11 21.55
CA GLU A 391 18.46 7.14 21.32
C GLU A 391 18.90 6.16 20.21
N GLY A 392 18.09 5.13 19.94
CA GLY A 392 18.35 4.08 18.94
C GLY A 392 19.32 3.00 19.40
N VAL A 393 20.14 3.28 20.40
CA VAL A 393 21.01 2.34 21.12
C VAL A 393 21.22 2.84 22.53
N SER A 394 21.29 1.93 23.51
CA SER A 394 21.50 2.29 24.92
C SER A 394 22.46 1.31 25.60
N ILE A 395 23.12 1.78 26.65
CA ILE A 395 23.90 0.94 27.56
C ILE A 395 22.95 0.42 28.64
N TRP A 396 23.02 -0.88 28.91
CA TRP A 396 22.23 -1.52 29.95
C TRP A 396 23.06 -1.57 31.23
N ASP A 397 22.88 -0.57 32.10
CA ASP A 397 23.67 -0.41 33.32
C ASP A 397 23.59 -1.64 34.24
N PHE A 398 22.43 -2.30 34.30
CA PHE A 398 22.26 -3.53 35.10
C PHE A 398 23.11 -4.71 34.59
N ALA A 399 23.61 -4.63 33.36
CA ALA A 399 24.39 -5.66 32.69
C ALA A 399 25.80 -5.18 32.30
N SER A 400 26.27 -4.07 32.90
CA SER A 400 27.54 -3.43 32.55
C SER A 400 28.41 -3.16 33.79
N ASP A 401 29.71 -3.39 33.64
CA ASP A 401 30.72 -2.90 34.60
C ASP A 401 31.12 -1.45 34.28
N VAL A 402 31.64 -0.72 35.28
CA VAL A 402 32.06 0.69 35.14
C VAL A 402 33.28 0.87 34.21
N ASP A 403 34.16 -0.14 34.12
CA ASP A 403 35.37 -0.13 33.28
C ASP A 403 35.50 -1.46 32.51
N PRO A 404 34.68 -1.67 31.46
CA PRO A 404 34.59 -2.95 30.79
C PRO A 404 35.80 -3.20 29.88
N SER A 405 36.41 -4.37 29.99
CA SER A 405 37.47 -4.80 29.06
C SER A 405 36.92 -5.27 27.70
N VAL A 406 35.63 -5.61 27.64
CA VAL A 406 34.93 -6.12 26.45
C VAL A 406 33.52 -5.53 26.41
N VAL A 407 33.04 -5.17 25.22
CA VAL A 407 31.66 -4.71 25.00
C VAL A 407 30.86 -5.83 24.33
N PHE A 408 29.73 -6.19 24.93
CA PHE A 408 28.71 -7.04 24.31
C PHE A 408 27.61 -6.15 23.72
N SER A 409 27.29 -6.35 22.44
CA SER A 409 26.15 -5.72 21.77
C SER A 409 25.37 -6.77 20.99
N ALA A 410 24.05 -6.60 20.91
CA ALA A 410 23.13 -7.50 20.23
C ALA A 410 22.08 -6.70 19.47
#